data_AF-A0A0N0GGV4-F1
#
_entry.id   AF-A0A0N0GGV4-F1
#
_cell.length_a   1.000
_cell.length_b   1.000
_cell.length_c   1.000
_cell.angle_alpha   90.00
_cell.angle_beta   90.00
_cell.angle_gamma   90.00
#
_symmetry.space_group_name_H-M   'P 1'
#
loop_
_entity.id
_entity.type
_entity.pdbx_description
1 polymer ?
#
loop_
_entity_poly.entity_id
_entity_poly.type
_entity_poly.pdbx_seq_one_letter_code
_entity_poly.pdbx_strand_id
1 'polypeptide(L)'
;MAHNNCSFVGSRPAFYASQTMVEAIPRTNIPPSPPKQYQGFNRICQSLRHIATSINWGMIGLKSLRPIEVQASVINGKLHISSNFHSEHIQESLHFALTRDTERSIPYPGNRRSKALVEESRNRRHIVKLKENFLNQDRFDILKQTTVAEIAKGLGCPAENNLSRQELSEQAIAALHILHKVIQAASQSNPSFENLVIHRPFKDASLDGMLPDGINQTMHAEQNIQRALADDKDCQYQEIIAKLGLQEGKHIIVPIAGKYVPCAACAEVEHETKGPDGLFDPDGKKFILHRSSGRIGMAFWNEVQHIAVEGLNSNKEKALTKGIAIRDRFYTKPETLQAAHQEMVEDYSFDTDSACSDDDPTP
;
A
#
# COMPACT_ATOMS: atom_id res chain seq x y z
N MET A 1 -10.38 9.38 -35.40
CA MET A 1 -9.23 10.27 -35.13
C MET A 1 -8.08 9.38 -34.66
N ALA A 2 -6.90 9.52 -35.24
CA ALA A 2 -5.78 8.62 -34.97
C ALA A 2 -5.40 8.63 -33.48
N HIS A 3 -5.44 7.47 -32.83
CA HIS A 3 -4.92 7.27 -31.47
C HIS A 3 -3.40 7.42 -31.54
N ASN A 4 -2.89 8.64 -31.35
CA ASN A 4 -1.47 8.86 -31.23
C ASN A 4 -0.98 8.18 -29.94
N ASN A 5 -0.10 7.19 -30.10
CA ASN A 5 0.74 6.65 -29.04
C ASN A 5 1.67 7.78 -28.54
N CYS A 6 1.15 8.68 -27.71
CA CYS A 6 1.95 9.73 -27.10
C CYS A 6 2.82 9.11 -26.00
N SER A 7 4.03 8.70 -26.36
CA SER A 7 5.12 8.56 -25.39
C SER A 7 5.56 9.96 -24.97
N PHE A 8 5.33 10.32 -23.71
CA PHE A 8 5.88 11.57 -23.19
C PHE A 8 7.33 11.33 -22.79
N VAL A 9 8.25 12.07 -23.42
CA VAL A 9 9.66 12.09 -23.04
C VAL A 9 9.83 13.22 -22.03
N GLY A 10 9.39 12.96 -20.80
CA GLY A 10 9.78 13.74 -19.62
C GLY A 10 11.08 13.18 -19.02
N SER A 11 11.45 13.64 -17.82
CA SER A 11 12.59 13.10 -17.06
C SER A 11 12.41 11.64 -16.61
N ARG A 12 11.25 11.03 -16.87
CA ARG A 12 10.88 9.65 -16.48
C ARG A 12 10.08 8.97 -17.59
N PRO A 13 10.13 7.63 -17.68
CA PRO A 13 9.22 6.87 -18.53
C PRO A 13 7.76 7.12 -18.08
N ALA A 14 6.95 7.61 -19.01
CA ALA A 14 5.52 7.79 -18.81
C ALA A 14 4.74 7.33 -20.05
N PHE A 15 3.50 6.91 -19.84
CA PHE A 15 2.59 6.54 -20.91
C PHE A 15 1.17 7.03 -20.63
N TYR A 16 0.46 7.38 -21.71
CA TYR A 16 -0.98 7.59 -21.64
C TYR A 16 -1.69 6.25 -21.72
N ALA A 17 -2.43 5.87 -20.67
CA ALA A 17 -3.26 4.68 -20.66
C ALA A 17 -4.65 5.03 -21.21
N SER A 18 -4.89 4.81 -22.50
CA SER A 18 -6.22 5.00 -23.09
C SER A 18 -7.19 3.88 -22.71
N GLN A 19 -8.51 4.10 -22.84
CA GLN A 19 -9.51 3.05 -22.63
C GLN A 19 -9.23 1.82 -23.48
N THR A 20 -8.94 2.02 -24.78
CA THR A 20 -8.64 0.94 -25.73
C THR A 20 -7.41 0.14 -25.33
N MET A 21 -6.36 0.79 -24.83
CA MET A 21 -5.16 0.09 -24.33
C MET A 21 -5.49 -0.75 -23.10
N VAL A 22 -6.25 -0.19 -22.16
CA VAL A 22 -6.66 -0.89 -20.93
C VAL A 22 -7.58 -2.07 -21.24
N GLU A 23 -8.47 -1.94 -22.23
CA GLU A 23 -9.36 -3.01 -22.68
C GLU A 23 -8.63 -4.13 -23.42
N ALA A 24 -7.47 -3.85 -24.03
CA ALA A 24 -6.65 -4.84 -24.71
C ALA A 24 -5.86 -5.76 -23.76
N ILE A 25 -5.69 -5.39 -22.48
CA ILE A 25 -4.99 -6.21 -21.49
C ILE A 25 -5.85 -7.45 -21.15
N PRO A 26 -5.30 -8.68 -21.24
CA PRO A 26 -6.02 -9.89 -20.87
C PRO A 26 -6.59 -9.79 -19.45
N ARG A 27 -7.90 -10.00 -19.36
CA ARG A 27 -8.63 -9.99 -18.10
C ARG A 27 -8.70 -11.41 -17.57
N THR A 28 -8.20 -11.60 -16.36
CA THR A 28 -8.30 -12.90 -15.69
C THR A 28 -9.48 -12.86 -14.72
N ASN A 29 -10.39 -13.83 -14.83
CA ASN A 29 -11.35 -14.10 -13.76
C ASN A 29 -10.56 -14.72 -12.61
N ILE A 30 -10.31 -13.92 -11.59
CA ILE A 30 -9.65 -14.38 -10.39
C ILE A 30 -10.77 -15.00 -9.52
N PRO A 31 -10.59 -16.20 -8.96
CA PRO A 31 -11.49 -16.71 -7.94
C PRO A 31 -11.27 -15.96 -6.62
N PRO A 32 -12.32 -15.75 -5.81
CA PRO A 32 -12.17 -15.12 -4.50
C PRO A 32 -11.08 -15.85 -3.70
N SER A 33 -10.09 -15.10 -3.21
CA SER A 33 -9.06 -15.68 -2.35
C SER A 33 -9.69 -16.21 -1.07
N PRO A 34 -9.13 -17.27 -0.46
CA PRO A 34 -9.59 -17.69 0.85
C PRO A 34 -9.47 -16.53 1.87
N PRO A 35 -10.30 -16.56 2.93
CA PRO A 35 -10.25 -15.62 4.04
C PRO A 35 -8.81 -15.27 4.43
N LYS A 36 -8.43 -13.98 4.43
CA LYS A 36 -7.07 -13.61 4.81
C LYS A 36 -6.87 -13.80 6.31
N GLN A 37 -6.02 -14.75 6.67
CA GLN A 37 -5.58 -14.91 8.06
C GLN A 37 -4.51 -13.86 8.38
N TYR A 38 -4.94 -12.79 9.05
CA TYR A 38 -4.04 -11.75 9.54
C TYR A 38 -3.36 -12.22 10.84
N GLN A 39 -2.33 -13.04 10.68
CA GLN A 39 -1.51 -13.59 11.77
C GLN A 39 -0.06 -13.12 11.64
N GLY A 40 0.67 -13.11 12.75
CA GLY A 40 2.08 -12.74 12.81
C GLY A 40 2.34 -11.40 12.13
N PHE A 41 3.32 -11.36 11.24
CA PHE A 41 3.71 -10.13 10.54
C PHE A 41 2.56 -9.55 9.68
N ASN A 42 1.63 -10.38 9.21
CA ASN A 42 0.47 -9.90 8.43
C ASN A 42 -0.46 -8.97 9.22
N ARG A 43 -0.42 -8.96 10.56
CA ARG A 43 -1.16 -8.01 11.40
C ARG A 43 -0.72 -6.55 11.18
N ILE A 44 0.53 -6.33 10.78
CA ILE A 44 1.03 -5.00 10.40
C ILE A 44 0.39 -4.55 9.10
N CYS A 45 0.35 -5.42 8.08
CA CYS A 45 -0.34 -5.14 6.81
C CYS A 45 -1.85 -4.90 7.03
N GLN A 46 -2.49 -5.62 7.95
CA GLN A 46 -3.88 -5.38 8.34
C GLN A 46 -4.06 -3.96 8.87
N SER A 47 -3.20 -3.56 9.80
CA SER A 47 -3.26 -2.25 10.46
C SER A 47 -2.99 -1.12 9.46
N LEU A 48 -2.02 -1.28 8.56
CA LEU A 48 -1.76 -0.36 7.44
C LEU A 48 -2.98 -0.22 6.51
N ARG A 49 -3.64 -1.32 6.17
CA ARG A 49 -4.89 -1.31 5.39
C ARG A 49 -6.02 -0.56 6.11
N HIS A 50 -6.16 -0.76 7.42
CA HIS A 50 -7.15 -0.03 8.21
C HIS A 50 -6.86 1.48 8.24
N ILE A 51 -5.59 1.89 8.38
CA ILE A 51 -5.18 3.30 8.34
C ILE A 51 -5.49 3.91 6.98
N ALA A 52 -5.06 3.27 5.88
CA ALA A 52 -5.34 3.74 4.53
C ALA A 52 -6.86 3.84 4.25
N THR A 53 -7.63 2.90 4.77
CA THR A 53 -9.11 2.94 4.67
C THR A 53 -9.70 4.12 5.42
N SER A 54 -9.19 4.39 6.61
CA SER A 54 -9.64 5.49 7.47
C SER A 54 -9.35 6.83 6.83
N ILE A 55 -8.16 7.01 6.26
CA ILE A 55 -7.78 8.23 5.52
C ILE A 55 -8.68 8.44 4.32
N ASN A 56 -8.87 7.43 3.48
CA ASN A 56 -9.74 7.52 2.31
C ASN A 56 -11.18 7.87 2.70
N TRP A 57 -11.72 7.24 3.75
CA TRP A 57 -13.07 7.56 4.24
C TRP A 57 -13.14 8.95 4.86
N GLY A 58 -12.08 9.40 5.53
CA GLY A 58 -11.93 10.76 6.03
C GLY A 58 -11.93 11.79 4.89
N MET A 59 -11.19 11.56 3.81
CA MET A 59 -11.18 12.44 2.63
C MET A 59 -12.58 12.56 2.00
N ILE A 60 -13.32 11.44 1.90
CA ILE A 60 -14.70 11.42 1.40
C ILE A 60 -15.62 12.20 2.35
N GLY A 61 -15.57 11.91 3.66
CA GLY A 61 -16.49 12.49 4.64
C GLY A 61 -16.23 13.96 4.96
N LEU A 62 -14.96 14.37 5.05
CA LEU A 62 -14.55 15.72 5.43
C LEU A 62 -14.51 16.68 4.24
N LYS A 63 -14.08 16.21 3.07
CA LYS A 63 -13.76 17.07 1.91
C LYS A 63 -14.54 16.73 0.65
N SER A 64 -15.37 15.69 0.66
CA SER A 64 -16.02 15.16 -0.55
C SER A 64 -15.03 14.76 -1.66
N LEU A 65 -13.78 14.46 -1.27
CA LEU A 65 -12.72 14.03 -2.19
C LEU A 65 -12.76 12.52 -2.35
N ARG A 66 -12.47 12.04 -3.56
CA ARG A 66 -12.48 10.60 -3.89
C ARG A 66 -11.10 10.15 -4.34
N PRO A 67 -10.14 10.00 -3.41
CA PRO A 67 -8.85 9.40 -3.75
C PRO A 67 -9.08 7.97 -4.23
N ILE A 68 -8.39 7.58 -5.31
CA ILE A 68 -8.54 6.25 -5.89
C ILE A 68 -7.70 5.25 -5.12
N GLU A 69 -6.50 5.63 -4.68
CA GLU A 69 -5.56 4.75 -4.00
C GLU A 69 -4.94 5.46 -2.80
N VAL A 70 -4.89 4.78 -1.66
CA VAL A 70 -4.07 5.19 -0.49
C VAL A 70 -3.22 3.99 -0.08
N GLN A 71 -1.91 4.15 -0.06
CA GLN A 71 -0.95 3.12 0.37
C GLN A 71 -0.17 3.59 1.58
N ALA A 72 0.19 2.64 2.44
CA ALA A 72 0.94 2.89 3.65
C ALA A 72 2.03 1.83 3.86
N SER A 73 3.13 2.24 4.49
CA SER A 73 4.26 1.39 4.87
C SER A 73 4.90 1.87 6.16
N VAL A 74 5.54 0.98 6.92
CA VAL A 74 6.45 1.39 8.01
C VAL A 74 7.88 1.19 7.56
N ILE A 75 8.66 2.27 7.56
CA ILE A 75 10.07 2.28 7.14
C ILE A 75 10.82 3.20 8.09
N ASN A 76 12.02 2.79 8.52
CA ASN A 76 12.92 3.61 9.34
C ASN A 76 12.28 4.32 10.55
N GLY A 77 11.39 3.62 11.26
CA GLY A 77 10.72 4.17 12.44
C GLY A 77 9.64 5.23 12.13
N LYS A 78 9.17 5.31 10.88
CA LYS A 78 8.13 6.25 10.43
C LYS A 78 7.03 5.52 9.66
N LEU A 79 5.81 6.02 9.77
CA LEU A 79 4.69 5.62 8.92
C LEU A 79 4.76 6.47 7.64
N HIS A 80 4.95 5.82 6.50
CA HIS A 80 4.96 6.45 5.19
C HIS A 80 3.60 6.25 4.53
N ILE A 81 3.00 7.32 4.03
CA ILE A 81 1.70 7.26 3.35
C ILE A 81 1.76 8.07 2.05
N SER A 82 1.13 7.54 1.02
CA SER A 82 0.86 8.27 -0.21
C SER A 82 -0.57 8.04 -0.65
N SER A 83 -1.13 9.03 -1.34
CA SER A 83 -2.40 8.94 -2.04
C SER A 83 -2.19 9.42 -3.46
N ASN A 84 -2.73 8.72 -4.45
CA ASN A 84 -2.50 9.04 -5.86
C ASN A 84 -3.01 10.44 -6.26
N PHE A 85 -3.95 10.98 -5.47
CA PHE A 85 -4.37 12.38 -5.46
C PHE A 85 -4.60 12.84 -4.01
N HIS A 86 -4.60 14.14 -3.76
CA HIS A 86 -5.02 14.71 -2.47
C HIS A 86 -4.15 14.34 -1.25
N SER A 87 -2.86 14.08 -1.45
CA SER A 87 -1.94 13.71 -0.37
C SER A 87 -1.82 14.79 0.72
N GLU A 88 -2.06 16.06 0.38
CA GLU A 88 -2.13 17.19 1.31
C GLU A 88 -3.23 17.05 2.37
N HIS A 89 -4.24 16.20 2.14
CA HIS A 89 -5.37 15.99 3.03
C HIS A 89 -5.22 14.76 3.94
N ILE A 90 -4.08 14.05 3.91
CA ILE A 90 -3.88 12.79 4.66
C ILE A 90 -3.98 12.99 6.17
N GLN A 91 -3.29 14.00 6.72
CA GLN A 91 -3.23 14.24 8.16
C GLN A 91 -4.60 14.56 8.77
N GLU A 92 -5.27 15.58 8.23
CA GLU A 92 -6.61 15.98 8.69
C GLU A 92 -7.65 14.88 8.48
N SER A 93 -7.53 14.07 7.41
CA SER A 93 -8.45 12.96 7.17
C SER A 93 -8.25 11.81 8.16
N LEU A 94 -7.01 11.48 8.52
CA LEU A 94 -6.72 10.49 9.56
C LEU A 94 -7.23 10.96 10.92
N HIS A 95 -6.94 12.22 11.28
CA HIS A 95 -7.41 12.83 12.52
C HIS A 95 -8.95 12.80 12.59
N PHE A 96 -9.62 13.29 11.54
CA PHE A 96 -11.08 13.28 11.45
C PHE A 96 -11.68 11.87 11.59
N ALA A 97 -11.10 10.88 10.92
CA ALA A 97 -11.58 9.50 11.02
C ALA A 97 -11.45 8.92 12.44
N LEU A 98 -10.37 9.25 13.16
CA LEU A 98 -10.12 8.78 14.52
C LEU A 98 -10.91 9.55 15.59
N THR A 99 -11.24 10.82 15.38
CA THR A 99 -12.05 11.61 16.33
C THR A 99 -13.54 11.52 16.09
N ARG A 100 -13.96 10.98 14.93
CA ARG A 100 -15.38 10.74 14.63
C ARG A 100 -16.00 9.76 15.63
N ASP A 101 -17.22 10.08 16.05
CA ASP A 101 -18.03 9.19 16.88
C ASP A 101 -18.29 7.86 16.16
N THR A 102 -17.95 6.78 16.86
CA THR A 102 -18.11 5.40 16.39
C THR A 102 -19.10 4.60 17.25
N GLU A 103 -19.77 5.21 18.23
CA GLU A 103 -20.67 4.55 19.19
C GLU A 103 -21.97 4.01 18.56
N ARG A 104 -22.37 4.55 17.40
CA ARG A 104 -23.52 4.00 16.67
C ARG A 104 -23.27 2.54 16.28
N SER A 105 -24.29 1.68 16.35
CA SER A 105 -24.15 0.29 15.92
C SER A 105 -23.59 0.21 14.49
N ILE A 106 -22.58 -0.63 14.28
CA ILE A 106 -22.02 -0.86 12.94
C ILE A 106 -23.09 -1.60 12.15
N PRO A 107 -23.63 -1.02 11.06
CA PRO A 107 -24.68 -1.68 10.31
C PRO A 107 -24.11 -2.97 9.74
N TYR A 108 -24.62 -4.12 10.16
CA TYR A 108 -24.38 -5.36 9.42
C TYR A 108 -25.14 -5.23 8.10
N PRO A 109 -24.50 -5.38 6.93
CA PRO A 109 -25.17 -5.17 5.67
C PRO A 109 -26.20 -6.29 5.47
N GLY A 110 -27.45 -6.04 5.82
CA GLY A 110 -28.57 -6.99 5.64
C GLY A 110 -28.77 -7.36 4.17
N ASN A 111 -28.38 -6.46 3.26
CA ASN A 111 -28.22 -6.75 1.84
C ASN A 111 -26.75 -6.64 1.45
N ARG A 112 -26.06 -7.80 1.38
CA ARG A 112 -24.66 -7.86 0.92
C ARG A 112 -24.48 -7.37 -0.53
N ARG A 113 -25.54 -7.31 -1.35
CA ARG A 113 -25.45 -6.75 -2.72
C ARG A 113 -25.40 -5.21 -2.74
N SER A 114 -25.65 -4.53 -1.61
CA SER A 114 -25.56 -3.07 -1.53
C SER A 114 -24.12 -2.64 -1.26
N LYS A 115 -23.40 -2.27 -2.32
CA LYS A 115 -22.04 -1.74 -2.28
C LYS A 115 -21.85 -0.66 -1.21
N ALA A 116 -22.71 0.36 -1.22
CA ALA A 116 -22.59 1.50 -0.30
C ALA A 116 -22.67 1.07 1.17
N LEU A 117 -23.58 0.15 1.51
CA LEU A 117 -23.72 -0.35 2.89
C LEU A 117 -22.53 -1.20 3.32
N VAL A 118 -22.00 -2.01 2.41
CA VAL A 118 -20.83 -2.86 2.65
C VAL A 118 -19.58 -2.02 2.87
N GLU A 119 -19.35 -1.02 2.02
CA GLU A 119 -18.23 -0.09 2.13
C GLU A 119 -18.29 0.71 3.44
N GLU A 120 -19.45 1.27 3.78
CA GLU A 120 -19.65 2.02 5.02
C GLU A 120 -19.40 1.14 6.25
N SER A 121 -20.02 -0.04 6.28
CA SER A 121 -19.86 -1.02 7.36
C SER A 121 -18.39 -1.41 7.57
N ARG A 122 -17.65 -1.65 6.49
CA ARG A 122 -16.22 -1.96 6.52
C ARG A 122 -15.38 -0.79 7.03
N ASN A 123 -15.59 0.41 6.49
CA ASN A 123 -14.82 1.60 6.88
C ASN A 123 -14.97 1.86 8.39
N ARG A 124 -16.20 1.75 8.91
CA ARG A 124 -16.47 1.90 10.35
C ARG A 124 -15.78 0.84 11.19
N ARG A 125 -15.83 -0.45 10.80
CA ARG A 125 -15.10 -1.52 11.50
C ARG A 125 -13.60 -1.27 11.56
N HIS A 126 -12.99 -0.87 10.44
CA HIS A 126 -11.55 -0.62 10.41
C HIS A 126 -11.14 0.45 11.43
N ILE A 127 -11.93 1.52 11.55
CA ILE A 127 -11.66 2.59 12.51
C ILE A 127 -11.85 2.10 13.95
N VAL A 128 -12.95 1.37 14.22
CA VAL A 128 -13.18 0.79 15.55
C VAL A 128 -12.01 -0.10 15.96
N LYS A 129 -11.55 -0.99 15.07
CA LYS A 129 -10.39 -1.85 15.33
C LYS A 129 -9.09 -1.07 15.56
N LEU A 130 -8.87 0.03 14.83
CA LEU A 130 -7.71 0.89 15.09
C LEU A 130 -7.79 1.52 16.48
N LYS A 131 -8.96 2.05 16.85
CA LYS A 131 -9.18 2.63 18.18
C LYS A 131 -8.97 1.59 19.27
N GLU A 132 -9.62 0.43 19.15
CA GLU A 132 -9.51 -0.67 20.11
C GLU A 132 -8.07 -1.14 20.27
N ASN A 133 -7.35 -1.38 19.18
CA ASN A 133 -6.02 -1.98 19.26
C ASN A 133 -4.88 -0.98 19.54
N PHE A 134 -5.07 0.32 19.28
CA PHE A 134 -3.99 1.31 19.38
C PHE A 134 -4.32 2.53 20.27
N LEU A 135 -5.55 2.69 20.75
CA LEU A 135 -5.88 3.71 21.76
C LEU A 135 -6.16 3.10 23.14
N ASN A 136 -6.26 1.78 23.24
CA ASN A 136 -6.29 1.04 24.49
C ASN A 136 -4.95 0.29 24.69
N GLN A 137 -4.25 0.61 25.78
CA GLN A 137 -2.92 0.08 26.05
C GLN A 137 -2.92 -1.44 26.26
N ASP A 138 -3.89 -1.99 26.99
CA ASP A 138 -3.99 -3.43 27.25
C ASP A 138 -4.22 -4.21 25.95
N ARG A 139 -5.10 -3.69 25.08
CA ARG A 139 -5.35 -4.27 23.76
C ARG A 139 -4.13 -4.19 22.85
N PHE A 140 -3.38 -3.09 22.91
CA PHE A 140 -2.12 -2.96 22.17
C PHE A 140 -1.07 -3.98 22.64
N ASP A 141 -0.97 -4.20 23.95
CA ASP A 141 -0.07 -5.19 24.53
C ASP A 141 -0.45 -6.63 24.14
N ILE A 142 -1.75 -6.95 24.15
CA ILE A 142 -2.28 -8.22 23.63
C ILE A 142 -1.92 -8.39 22.14
N LEU A 143 -2.16 -7.37 21.30
CA LEU A 143 -1.84 -7.42 19.87
C LEU A 143 -0.36 -7.75 19.63
N LYS A 144 0.57 -7.12 20.36
CA LYS A 144 2.00 -7.42 20.27
C LYS A 144 2.30 -8.86 20.69
N GLN A 145 1.80 -9.30 21.84
CA GLN A 145 2.06 -10.66 22.35
C GLN A 145 1.55 -11.73 21.40
N THR A 146 0.33 -11.57 20.88
CA THR A 146 -0.26 -12.48 19.89
C THR A 146 0.56 -12.50 18.60
N THR A 147 0.97 -11.32 18.10
CA THR A 147 1.83 -11.21 16.91
C THR A 147 3.14 -12.00 17.08
N VAL A 148 3.80 -11.86 18.23
CA VAL A 148 5.06 -12.57 18.54
C VAL A 148 4.83 -14.07 18.65
N ALA A 149 3.77 -14.49 19.35
CA ALA A 149 3.43 -15.91 19.52
C ALA A 149 3.12 -16.59 18.18
N GLU A 150 2.47 -15.89 17.26
CA GLU A 150 2.19 -16.37 15.91
C GLU A 150 3.45 -16.45 15.05
N ILE A 151 4.35 -15.45 15.11
CA ILE A 151 5.64 -15.49 14.41
C ILE A 151 6.50 -16.65 14.94
N ALA A 152 6.50 -16.91 16.24
CA ALA A 152 7.20 -18.05 16.84
C ALA A 152 6.70 -19.40 16.29
N LYS A 153 5.40 -19.50 15.97
CA LYS A 153 4.79 -20.65 15.30
C LYS A 153 4.98 -20.66 13.77
N GLY A 154 5.64 -19.65 13.22
CA GLY A 154 5.86 -19.48 11.78
C GLY A 154 4.65 -18.96 10.99
N LEU A 155 3.61 -18.47 11.67
CA LEU A 155 2.38 -17.99 11.05
C LEU A 155 2.57 -16.56 10.53
N GLY A 156 2.05 -16.31 9.33
CA GLY A 156 2.05 -14.99 8.67
C GLY A 156 3.41 -14.30 8.58
N CYS A 157 4.48 -15.09 8.48
CA CYS A 157 5.84 -14.59 8.33
C CYS A 157 6.12 -14.23 6.85
N PRO A 158 6.93 -13.19 6.58
CA PRO A 158 7.39 -12.89 5.23
C PRO A 158 8.10 -14.09 4.61
N ALA A 159 7.94 -14.27 3.30
CA ALA A 159 8.70 -15.26 2.53
C ALA A 159 10.12 -14.74 2.24
N GLU A 160 11.00 -15.63 1.76
CA GLU A 160 12.25 -15.25 1.07
C GLU A 160 13.14 -14.26 1.85
N ASN A 161 13.27 -14.46 3.17
CA ASN A 161 14.14 -13.66 4.02
C ASN A 161 15.13 -14.50 4.84
N ASN A 162 16.18 -13.84 5.32
CA ASN A 162 17.27 -14.46 6.08
C ASN A 162 17.18 -14.21 7.60
N LEU A 163 15.97 -13.92 8.09
CA LEU A 163 15.71 -13.56 9.48
C LEU A 163 15.28 -14.78 10.30
N SER A 164 15.75 -14.82 11.53
CA SER A 164 15.22 -15.71 12.57
C SER A 164 13.82 -15.26 13.01
N ARG A 165 13.09 -16.14 13.71
CA ARG A 165 11.78 -15.79 14.28
C ARG A 165 11.86 -14.65 15.30
N GLN A 166 12.98 -14.56 16.02
CA GLN A 166 13.23 -13.47 16.95
C GLN A 166 13.41 -12.13 16.21
N GLU A 167 14.27 -12.08 15.21
CA GLU A 167 14.51 -10.86 14.41
C GLU A 167 13.23 -10.39 13.70
N LEU A 168 12.41 -11.32 13.20
CA LEU A 168 11.08 -11.01 12.64
C LEU A 168 10.14 -10.40 13.70
N SER A 169 10.16 -10.94 14.92
CA SER A 169 9.34 -10.46 16.04
C SER A 169 9.77 -9.06 16.48
N GLU A 170 11.07 -8.79 16.53
CA GLU A 170 11.63 -7.47 16.85
C GLU A 170 11.22 -6.41 15.82
N GLN A 171 11.34 -6.74 14.53
CA GLN A 171 10.84 -5.88 13.45
C GLN A 171 9.33 -5.65 13.54
N ALA A 172 8.56 -6.70 13.87
CA ALA A 172 7.11 -6.58 14.00
C ALA A 172 6.68 -5.69 15.17
N ILE A 173 7.32 -5.84 16.33
CA ILE A 173 7.10 -5.00 17.51
C ILE A 173 7.44 -3.54 17.19
N ALA A 174 8.60 -3.29 16.57
CA ALA A 174 9.00 -1.95 16.18
C ALA A 174 7.98 -1.29 15.25
N ALA A 175 7.48 -2.03 14.25
CA ALA A 175 6.45 -1.54 13.35
C ALA A 175 5.14 -1.21 14.09
N LEU A 176 4.65 -2.11 14.95
CA LEU A 176 3.46 -1.89 15.76
C LEU A 176 3.59 -0.67 16.67
N HIS A 177 4.76 -0.44 17.27
CA HIS A 177 5.02 0.76 18.08
C HIS A 177 4.94 2.06 17.28
N ILE A 178 5.41 2.07 16.03
CA ILE A 178 5.27 3.25 15.17
C ILE A 178 3.80 3.51 14.84
N LEU A 179 3.04 2.46 14.50
CA LEU A 179 1.61 2.58 14.26
C LEU A 179 0.88 3.11 15.50
N HIS A 180 1.21 2.58 16.69
CA HIS A 180 0.69 3.05 17.97
C HIS A 180 0.93 4.54 18.19
N LYS A 181 2.18 4.99 18.06
CA LYS A 181 2.55 6.40 18.23
C LYS A 181 1.78 7.31 17.28
N VAL A 182 1.68 6.95 15.99
CA VAL A 182 0.99 7.78 15.00
C VAL A 182 -0.51 7.82 15.24
N ILE A 183 -1.14 6.68 15.56
CA ILE A 183 -2.59 6.61 15.81
C ILE A 183 -2.95 7.38 17.10
N GLN A 184 -2.19 7.20 18.18
CA GLN A 184 -2.38 7.97 19.42
C GLN A 184 -2.28 9.47 19.15
N ALA A 185 -1.21 9.92 18.50
CA ALA A 185 -1.01 11.34 18.23
C ALA A 185 -2.11 11.90 17.31
N ALA A 186 -2.52 11.15 16.28
CA ALA A 186 -3.60 11.55 15.39
C ALA A 186 -4.99 11.65 16.07
N SER A 187 -5.22 10.92 17.17
CA SER A 187 -6.47 10.97 17.94
C SER A 187 -6.57 12.15 18.92
N GLN A 188 -5.47 12.85 19.18
CA GLN A 188 -5.45 13.98 20.12
C GLN A 188 -6.13 15.22 19.54
N SER A 189 -6.60 16.13 20.41
CA SER A 189 -7.24 17.39 20.00
C SER A 189 -6.32 18.33 19.22
N ASN A 190 -5.01 18.26 19.48
CA ASN A 190 -3.96 18.94 18.72
C ASN A 190 -2.93 17.91 18.24
N PRO A 191 -3.17 17.24 17.11
CA PRO A 191 -2.38 16.09 16.70
C PRO A 191 -0.97 16.49 16.25
N SER A 192 0.06 15.79 16.76
CA SER A 192 1.42 15.83 16.23
C SER A 192 1.64 14.70 15.23
N PHE A 193 2.26 15.01 14.10
CA PHE A 193 2.52 14.04 13.02
C PHE A 193 4.02 13.79 12.80
N GLU A 194 4.85 13.94 13.84
CA GLU A 194 6.30 13.73 13.78
C GLU A 194 6.72 12.38 13.21
N ASN A 195 5.93 11.33 13.42
CA ASN A 195 6.22 9.98 12.94
C ASN A 195 5.50 9.60 11.65
N LEU A 196 4.87 10.57 10.98
CA LEU A 196 4.19 10.39 9.71
C LEU A 196 4.95 11.13 8.59
N VAL A 197 5.26 10.42 7.52
CA VAL A 197 5.87 10.96 6.30
C VAL A 197 4.86 10.84 5.17
N ILE A 198 4.53 11.97 4.54
CA ILE A 198 3.62 12.02 3.39
C ILE A 198 4.42 12.15 2.10
N HIS A 199 4.22 11.21 1.18
CA HIS A 199 4.79 11.27 -0.15
C HIS A 199 3.77 11.79 -1.14
N ARG A 200 3.98 13.00 -1.62
CA ARG A 200 3.15 13.59 -2.67
C ARG A 200 3.42 12.88 -4.01
N PRO A 201 2.39 12.64 -4.83
CA PRO A 201 2.57 12.13 -6.18
C PRO A 201 3.53 12.99 -6.98
N PHE A 202 4.41 12.34 -7.73
CA PHE A 202 5.19 13.03 -8.75
C PHE A 202 4.26 13.69 -9.77
N LYS A 203 4.57 14.94 -10.12
CA LYS A 203 3.91 15.70 -11.17
C LYS A 203 4.98 16.27 -12.10
N ASP A 204 4.86 15.97 -13.39
CA ASP A 204 5.72 16.55 -14.42
C ASP A 204 5.13 17.90 -14.85
N ALA A 205 5.77 18.98 -14.39
CA ALA A 205 5.36 20.34 -14.73
C ALA A 205 5.45 20.63 -16.24
N SER A 206 6.25 19.87 -17.00
CA SER A 206 6.33 20.04 -18.46
C SER A 206 5.05 19.62 -19.18
N LEU A 207 4.20 18.82 -18.53
CA LEU A 207 2.91 18.40 -19.08
C LEU A 207 1.75 19.33 -18.70
N ASP A 208 2.01 20.36 -17.88
CA ASP A 208 0.98 21.30 -17.45
C ASP A 208 0.45 22.12 -18.64
N GLY A 209 -0.88 22.12 -18.82
CA GLY A 209 -1.54 22.78 -19.95
C GLY A 209 -1.40 22.05 -21.30
N MET A 210 -0.66 20.94 -21.36
CA MET A 210 -0.54 20.09 -22.56
C MET A 210 -1.53 18.92 -22.56
N LEU A 211 -1.99 18.49 -21.38
CA LEU A 211 -2.96 17.41 -21.25
C LEU A 211 -4.38 17.91 -21.57
N PRO A 212 -5.19 17.12 -22.30
CA PRO A 212 -6.59 17.46 -22.52
C PRO A 212 -7.36 17.60 -21.20
N ASP A 213 -8.44 18.38 -21.23
CA ASP A 213 -9.33 18.54 -20.08
C ASP A 213 -9.79 17.18 -19.53
N GLY A 214 -9.65 17.00 -18.22
CA GLY A 214 -10.03 15.77 -17.53
C GLY A 214 -8.99 14.65 -17.54
N ILE A 215 -7.86 14.80 -18.25
CA ILE A 215 -6.74 13.84 -18.19
C ILE A 215 -5.80 14.21 -17.06
N ASN A 216 -5.66 13.30 -16.09
CA ASN A 216 -4.73 13.47 -14.98
C ASN A 216 -3.38 12.83 -15.29
N GLN A 217 -2.33 13.34 -14.67
CA GLN A 217 -1.04 12.66 -14.57
C GLN A 217 -0.80 12.22 -13.13
N THR A 218 -0.27 11.01 -12.94
CA THR A 218 0.01 10.50 -11.60
C THR A 218 1.11 9.45 -11.60
N MET A 219 1.91 9.47 -10.53
CA MET A 219 2.64 8.30 -10.06
C MET A 219 1.84 7.70 -8.90
N HIS A 220 1.49 6.43 -9.02
CA HIS A 220 0.62 5.76 -8.05
C HIS A 220 1.24 5.69 -6.65
N ALA A 221 0.38 5.61 -5.64
CA ALA A 221 0.74 5.86 -4.25
C ALA A 221 1.86 4.95 -3.76
N GLU A 222 1.82 3.69 -4.17
CA GLU A 222 2.84 2.71 -3.83
C GLU A 222 4.22 3.07 -4.39
N GLN A 223 4.28 3.46 -5.66
CA GLN A 223 5.52 3.80 -6.34
C GLN A 223 6.18 5.03 -5.69
N ASN A 224 5.39 5.99 -5.19
CA ASN A 224 5.92 7.13 -4.45
C ASN A 224 6.65 6.69 -3.16
N ILE A 225 6.10 5.72 -2.43
CA ILE A 225 6.74 5.17 -1.21
C ILE A 225 8.01 4.40 -1.57
N GLN A 226 7.94 3.51 -2.56
CA GLN A 226 9.08 2.69 -2.98
C GLN A 226 10.22 3.55 -3.53
N ARG A 227 9.90 4.59 -4.30
CA ARG A 227 10.88 5.57 -4.79
C ARG A 227 11.61 6.25 -3.63
N ALA A 228 10.89 6.73 -2.62
CA ALA A 228 11.51 7.42 -1.49
C ALA A 228 12.43 6.49 -0.68
N LEU A 229 12.11 5.18 -0.62
CA LEU A 229 13.02 4.19 -0.07
C LEU A 229 14.26 3.99 -0.97
N ALA A 230 14.06 3.92 -2.29
CA ALA A 230 15.14 3.72 -3.25
C ALA A 230 16.17 4.86 -3.27
N ASP A 231 15.70 6.12 -3.18
CA ASP A 231 16.53 7.33 -3.27
C ASP A 231 17.62 7.39 -2.18
N ASP A 232 17.37 6.81 -1.01
CA ASP A 232 18.29 6.83 0.14
C ASP A 232 18.47 5.44 0.77
N LYS A 233 18.45 4.40 -0.07
CA LYS A 233 18.35 3.00 0.39
C LYS A 233 19.50 2.57 1.30
N ASP A 234 20.72 3.04 1.05
CA ASP A 234 21.90 2.61 1.80
C ASP A 234 21.95 3.26 3.18
N CYS A 235 21.65 4.55 3.27
CA CYS A 235 21.54 5.26 4.55
C CYS A 235 20.39 4.68 5.39
N GLN A 236 19.20 4.55 4.78
CA GLN A 236 18.04 3.97 5.47
C GLN A 236 18.31 2.55 5.96
N TYR A 237 18.99 1.71 5.15
CA TYR A 237 19.36 0.37 5.57
C TYR A 237 20.26 0.38 6.81
N GLN A 238 21.34 1.16 6.77
CA GLN A 238 22.30 1.22 7.88
C GLN A 238 21.64 1.77 9.16
N GLU A 239 20.80 2.80 9.04
CA GLU A 239 20.04 3.33 10.17
C GLU A 239 19.10 2.28 10.79
N ILE A 240 18.39 1.53 9.95
CA ILE A 240 17.43 0.52 10.43
C ILE A 240 18.16 -0.64 11.11
N ILE A 241 19.23 -1.15 10.49
CA ILE A 241 20.05 -2.22 11.05
C ILE A 241 20.59 -1.81 12.43
N ALA A 242 21.13 -0.59 12.54
CA ALA A 242 21.62 -0.06 13.81
C ALA A 242 20.50 0.10 14.86
N LYS A 243 19.35 0.68 14.48
CA LYS A 243 18.20 0.88 15.39
C LYS A 243 17.61 -0.43 15.90
N LEU A 244 17.65 -1.48 15.09
CA LEU A 244 17.13 -2.81 15.45
C LEU A 244 18.20 -3.73 16.07
N GLY A 245 19.46 -3.31 16.11
CA GLY A 245 20.56 -4.16 16.62
C GLY A 245 20.83 -5.40 15.75
N LEU A 246 20.49 -5.34 14.47
CA LEU A 246 20.69 -6.45 13.52
C LEU A 246 22.13 -6.46 13.01
N GLN A 247 22.57 -7.61 12.51
CA GLN A 247 23.84 -7.71 11.79
C GLN A 247 23.71 -7.20 10.35
N GLU A 248 24.78 -6.62 9.82
CA GLU A 248 24.83 -6.23 8.40
C GLU A 248 24.60 -7.45 7.49
N GLY A 249 23.81 -7.25 6.43
CA GLY A 249 23.36 -8.30 5.52
C GLY A 249 22.02 -8.95 5.92
N LYS A 250 21.47 -8.64 7.11
CA LYS A 250 20.12 -9.05 7.49
C LYS A 250 19.06 -8.26 6.72
N HIS A 251 17.97 -8.93 6.36
CA HIS A 251 16.88 -8.30 5.61
C HIS A 251 16.04 -7.38 6.50
N ILE A 252 15.65 -6.24 5.95
CA ILE A 252 14.64 -5.36 6.51
C ILE A 252 13.32 -5.63 5.79
N ILE A 253 12.31 -6.01 6.54
CA ILE A 253 10.98 -6.25 6.00
C ILE A 253 10.27 -4.91 5.79
N VAL A 254 9.79 -4.68 4.56
CA VAL A 254 9.05 -3.47 4.16
C VAL A 254 7.60 -3.86 3.91
N PRO A 255 6.69 -3.73 4.91
CA PRO A 255 5.29 -4.06 4.73
C PRO A 255 4.56 -2.95 3.97
N ILE A 256 3.94 -3.27 2.83
CA ILE A 256 3.11 -2.31 2.08
C ILE A 256 1.67 -2.82 1.98
N ALA A 257 0.73 -2.02 2.49
CA ALA A 257 -0.69 -2.28 2.34
C ALA A 257 -1.50 -0.98 2.26
N GLY A 258 -2.72 -1.06 1.72
CA GLY A 258 -3.50 0.11 1.40
C GLY A 258 -4.97 -0.18 1.12
N LYS A 259 -5.68 0.86 0.67
CA LYS A 259 -7.05 0.76 0.17
C LYS A 259 -7.07 0.87 -1.35
N TYR A 260 -7.84 -0.04 -1.96
CA TYR A 260 -7.98 -0.33 -3.40
C TYR A 260 -6.87 -1.18 -4.03
N VAL A 261 -7.22 -1.77 -5.18
CA VAL A 261 -6.48 -2.83 -5.89
C VAL A 261 -5.16 -2.24 -6.43
N PRO A 262 -4.03 -2.98 -6.39
CA PRO A 262 -2.80 -2.61 -7.10
C PRO A 262 -3.08 -2.13 -8.52
N CYS A 263 -2.29 -1.19 -9.02
CA CYS A 263 -2.30 -0.93 -10.45
C CYS A 263 -1.56 -2.04 -11.22
N ALA A 264 -1.97 -2.34 -12.46
CA ALA A 264 -1.19 -3.17 -13.39
C ALA A 264 0.24 -2.63 -13.56
N ALA A 265 0.44 -1.31 -13.68
CA ALA A 265 1.77 -0.71 -13.74
C ALA A 265 2.57 -0.90 -12.44
N CYS A 266 1.92 -0.76 -11.27
CA CYS A 266 2.57 -1.07 -9.99
C CYS A 266 2.95 -2.55 -9.86
N ALA A 267 2.17 -3.46 -10.43
CA ALA A 267 2.48 -4.89 -10.43
C ALA A 267 3.73 -5.19 -11.27
N GLU A 268 3.86 -4.56 -12.45
CA GLU A 268 5.07 -4.69 -13.27
C GLU A 268 6.31 -4.08 -12.58
N VAL A 269 6.16 -2.92 -11.94
CA VAL A 269 7.23 -2.30 -11.14
C VAL A 269 7.60 -3.21 -9.96
N GLU A 270 6.63 -3.76 -9.24
CA GLU A 270 6.88 -4.71 -8.16
C GLU A 270 7.64 -5.94 -8.66
N HIS A 271 7.25 -6.50 -9.81
CA HIS A 271 7.93 -7.65 -10.39
C HIS A 271 9.41 -7.34 -10.68
N GLU A 272 9.68 -6.22 -11.32
CA GLU A 272 11.05 -5.79 -11.65
C GLU A 272 11.88 -5.39 -10.44
N THR A 273 11.25 -4.81 -9.40
CA THR A 273 11.94 -4.45 -8.14
C THR A 273 12.26 -5.66 -7.27
N LYS A 274 11.52 -6.77 -7.41
CA LYS A 274 11.82 -8.07 -6.77
C LYS A 274 12.79 -8.94 -7.58
N GLY A 275 12.97 -8.63 -8.86
CA GLY A 275 13.90 -9.34 -9.74
C GLY A 275 15.36 -8.95 -9.49
N PRO A 276 16.30 -9.59 -10.21
CA PRO A 276 17.73 -9.35 -10.06
C PRO A 276 18.11 -7.87 -10.12
N ASP A 277 18.98 -7.47 -9.19
CA ASP A 277 19.49 -6.11 -8.98
C ASP A 277 18.40 -5.07 -8.57
N GLY A 278 17.18 -5.51 -8.30
CA GLY A 278 16.08 -4.66 -7.85
C GLY A 278 16.19 -4.27 -6.37
N LEU A 279 15.41 -3.26 -5.95
CA LEU A 279 15.38 -2.78 -4.57
C LEU A 279 15.01 -3.87 -3.55
N PHE A 280 14.12 -4.77 -3.95
CA PHE A 280 13.56 -5.85 -3.14
C PHE A 280 14.04 -7.24 -3.59
N ASP A 281 15.14 -7.29 -4.32
CA ASP A 281 15.82 -8.53 -4.70
C ASP A 281 16.25 -9.30 -3.42
N PRO A 282 15.75 -10.52 -3.18
CA PRO A 282 16.14 -11.33 -2.03
C PRO A 282 17.64 -11.61 -1.97
N ASP A 283 18.32 -11.68 -3.12
CA ASP A 283 19.77 -11.89 -3.20
C ASP A 283 20.57 -10.60 -3.01
N GLY A 284 19.90 -9.44 -3.14
CA GLY A 284 20.44 -8.11 -2.88
C GLY A 284 20.65 -7.78 -1.39
N LYS A 285 20.15 -8.63 -0.48
CA LYS A 285 20.42 -8.65 0.97
C LYS A 285 20.08 -7.39 1.78
N LYS A 286 19.14 -6.55 1.32
CA LYS A 286 18.74 -5.35 2.07
C LYS A 286 17.27 -5.31 2.45
N PHE A 287 16.38 -5.20 1.47
CA PHE A 287 14.95 -4.99 1.73
C PHE A 287 14.13 -6.13 1.15
N ILE A 288 13.10 -6.57 1.87
CA ILE A 288 12.12 -7.53 1.39
C ILE A 288 10.75 -6.87 1.41
N LEU A 289 10.14 -6.72 0.23
CA LEU A 289 8.78 -6.23 0.13
C LEU A 289 7.81 -7.30 0.62
N HIS A 290 7.13 -7.02 1.73
CA HIS A 290 6.14 -7.91 2.32
C HIS A 290 4.71 -7.45 2.06
N ARG A 291 3.86 -8.41 1.69
CA ARG A 291 2.42 -8.24 1.51
C ARG A 291 1.68 -9.41 2.12
N SER A 292 0.51 -9.14 2.68
CA SER A 292 -0.36 -10.20 3.22
C SER A 292 -1.16 -10.96 2.15
N SER A 293 -1.06 -10.59 0.87
CA SER A 293 -1.68 -11.34 -0.22
C SER A 293 -1.02 -11.07 -1.57
N GLY A 294 -1.17 -12.03 -2.49
CA GLY A 294 -0.97 -11.81 -3.92
C GLY A 294 -1.87 -10.72 -4.48
N ARG A 295 -1.53 -10.23 -5.67
CA ARG A 295 -2.07 -9.02 -6.27
C ARG A 295 -2.20 -9.24 -7.79
N ILE A 296 -3.36 -8.93 -8.35
CA ILE A 296 -3.51 -8.73 -9.80
C ILE A 296 -3.96 -7.28 -9.98
N GLY A 297 -3.23 -6.56 -10.82
CA GLY A 297 -3.40 -5.12 -10.97
C GLY A 297 -4.70 -4.75 -11.68
N MET A 298 -5.32 -3.63 -11.33
CA MET A 298 -6.28 -2.96 -12.19
C MET A 298 -5.54 -1.99 -13.10
N ALA A 299 -5.87 -1.98 -14.38
CA ALA A 299 -5.39 -0.97 -15.30
C ALA A 299 -6.35 0.22 -15.31
N PHE A 300 -5.83 1.41 -15.01
CA PHE A 300 -6.59 2.66 -15.01
C PHE A 300 -6.44 3.33 -16.38
N TRP A 301 -7.54 3.85 -16.91
CA TRP A 301 -7.59 4.52 -18.20
C TRP A 301 -7.79 6.03 -18.02
N ASN A 302 -7.51 6.80 -19.07
CA ASN A 302 -7.57 8.26 -19.12
C ASN A 302 -6.65 8.96 -18.11
N GLU A 303 -5.49 8.37 -17.86
CA GLU A 303 -4.41 9.00 -17.09
C GLU A 303 -3.05 8.80 -17.76
N VAL A 304 -2.15 9.77 -17.52
CA VAL A 304 -0.73 9.62 -17.80
C VAL A 304 -0.08 8.97 -16.57
N GLN A 305 0.41 7.75 -16.75
CA GLN A 305 1.08 6.99 -15.71
C GLN A 305 2.59 7.18 -15.79
N HIS A 306 3.18 7.62 -14.68
CA HIS A 306 4.62 7.73 -14.51
C HIS A 306 5.17 6.48 -13.83
N ILE A 307 6.28 5.95 -14.35
CA ILE A 307 6.98 4.80 -13.76
C ILE A 307 8.10 5.30 -12.84
N ALA A 308 8.08 4.85 -11.58
CA ALA A 308 9.22 4.98 -10.68
C ALA A 308 10.34 4.05 -11.14
N VAL A 309 11.52 4.61 -11.44
CA VAL A 309 12.66 3.84 -11.96
C VAL A 309 13.68 3.54 -10.88
N GLU A 310 13.70 4.31 -9.80
CA GLU A 310 14.77 4.31 -8.81
C GLU A 310 14.90 2.97 -8.08
N GLY A 311 13.79 2.24 -7.92
CA GLY A 311 13.81 0.90 -7.33
C GLY A 311 14.20 -0.23 -8.29
N LEU A 312 14.26 0.02 -9.61
CA LEU A 312 14.39 -1.03 -10.63
C LEU A 312 15.84 -1.53 -10.78
N ASN A 313 16.83 -0.67 -10.55
CA ASN A 313 18.25 -1.00 -10.56
C ASN A 313 19.08 0.09 -9.86
N SER A 314 20.23 -0.26 -9.28
CA SER A 314 21.18 0.72 -8.72
C SER A 314 21.87 1.58 -9.79
N ASN A 315 22.05 1.05 -11.00
CA ASN A 315 22.56 1.81 -12.14
C ASN A 315 21.40 2.55 -12.84
N LYS A 316 21.53 3.89 -12.94
CA LYS A 316 20.49 4.78 -13.49
C LYS A 316 20.10 4.46 -14.93
N GLU A 317 21.06 4.11 -15.79
CA GLU A 317 20.79 3.80 -17.19
C GLU A 317 20.01 2.48 -17.30
N LYS A 318 20.45 1.45 -16.58
CA LYS A 318 19.72 0.16 -16.51
C LYS A 318 18.32 0.34 -15.93
N ALA A 319 18.18 1.15 -14.89
CA ALA A 319 16.90 1.44 -14.27
C ALA A 319 15.94 2.14 -15.25
N LEU A 320 16.45 3.10 -16.02
CA LEU A 320 15.70 3.75 -17.09
C LEU A 320 15.29 2.76 -18.19
N THR A 321 16.20 1.88 -18.63
CA THR A 321 15.88 0.83 -19.60
C THR A 321 14.78 -0.09 -19.11
N LYS A 322 14.83 -0.55 -17.84
CA LYS A 322 13.75 -1.35 -17.23
C LYS A 322 12.43 -0.57 -17.20
N GLY A 323 12.43 0.70 -16.82
CA GLY A 323 11.23 1.54 -16.80
C GLY A 323 10.61 1.77 -18.19
N ILE A 324 11.44 1.96 -19.21
CA ILE A 324 11.01 2.02 -20.62
C ILE A 324 10.41 0.67 -21.05
N ALA A 325 11.03 -0.44 -20.67
CA ALA A 325 10.51 -1.77 -21.00
C ALA A 325 9.14 -2.03 -20.36
N ILE A 326 8.93 -1.61 -19.10
CA ILE A 326 7.60 -1.67 -18.44
C ILE A 326 6.59 -0.86 -19.25
N ARG A 327 6.90 0.40 -19.56
CA ARG A 327 6.05 1.28 -20.38
C ARG A 327 5.68 0.64 -21.72
N ASP A 328 6.67 0.08 -22.42
CA ASP A 328 6.48 -0.47 -23.76
C ASP A 328 5.63 -1.74 -23.77
N ARG A 329 5.57 -2.52 -22.67
CA ARG A 329 4.63 -3.65 -22.55
C ARG A 329 3.18 -3.22 -22.71
N PHE A 330 2.79 -2.07 -22.15
CA PHE A 330 1.43 -1.52 -22.26
C PHE A 330 1.06 -1.13 -23.70
N TYR A 331 2.03 -0.83 -24.55
CA TYR A 331 1.81 -0.47 -25.95
C TYR A 331 1.95 -1.64 -26.92
N THR A 332 2.99 -2.45 -26.72
CA THR A 332 3.47 -3.39 -27.75
C THR A 332 3.17 -4.85 -27.41
N LYS A 333 2.95 -5.16 -26.14
CA LYS A 333 2.72 -6.53 -25.65
C LYS A 333 1.66 -6.58 -24.53
N PRO A 334 0.47 -5.97 -24.70
CA PRO A 334 -0.55 -5.97 -23.67
C PRO A 334 -0.96 -7.39 -23.26
N GLU A 335 -0.80 -8.39 -24.14
CA GLU A 335 -1.05 -9.81 -23.88
C GLU A 335 -0.13 -10.43 -22.82
N THR A 336 1.02 -9.80 -22.55
CA THR A 336 1.96 -10.24 -21.50
C THR A 336 1.60 -9.69 -20.12
N LEU A 337 0.70 -8.70 -20.07
CA LEU A 337 0.24 -8.08 -18.84
C LEU A 337 -0.94 -8.86 -18.27
N GLN A 338 -1.10 -8.80 -16.94
CA GLN A 338 -2.28 -9.34 -16.26
C GLN A 338 -3.03 -8.21 -15.57
N ALA A 339 -4.33 -8.11 -15.86
CA ALA A 339 -5.23 -7.22 -15.13
C ALA A 339 -6.47 -7.93 -14.61
N ALA A 340 -7.01 -7.43 -13.49
CA ALA A 340 -8.29 -7.85 -12.97
C ALA A 340 -9.42 -7.40 -13.91
N HIS A 341 -10.49 -8.19 -14.01
CA HIS A 341 -11.66 -7.83 -14.82
C HIS A 341 -12.32 -6.53 -14.31
N GLN A 342 -12.97 -5.77 -15.23
CA GLN A 342 -13.53 -4.41 -14.99
C GLN A 342 -14.56 -4.33 -13.87
N GLU A 343 -15.34 -5.39 -13.71
CA GLU A 343 -16.11 -5.55 -12.50
C GLU A 343 -15.07 -5.76 -11.42
N MET A 344 -14.80 -4.72 -10.63
CA MET A 344 -14.36 -4.92 -9.27
C MET A 344 -15.30 -5.98 -8.73
N VAL A 345 -14.85 -7.23 -8.72
CA VAL A 345 -15.55 -8.26 -8.00
C VAL A 345 -15.38 -7.78 -6.58
N GLU A 346 -16.38 -7.04 -6.12
CA GLU A 346 -16.46 -6.63 -4.74
C GLU A 346 -16.62 -7.83 -3.82
N ASP A 347 -16.63 -9.05 -4.36
CA ASP A 347 -16.39 -10.26 -3.59
C ASP A 347 -14.97 -10.31 -3.01
N TYR A 348 -13.98 -9.59 -3.58
CA TYR A 348 -12.72 -9.27 -2.89
C TYR A 348 -12.88 -8.20 -1.80
N SER A 349 -14.00 -7.48 -1.83
CA SER A 349 -14.47 -6.50 -0.85
C SER A 349 -15.41 -7.15 0.20
N PHE A 350 -15.89 -8.38 -0.07
CA PHE A 350 -16.45 -9.35 0.89
C PHE A 350 -15.39 -10.25 1.52
N ASP A 351 -14.09 -9.92 1.38
CA ASP A 351 -13.10 -10.21 2.42
C ASP A 351 -13.46 -9.36 3.66
N THR A 352 -14.70 -9.55 4.12
CA THR A 352 -15.14 -9.22 5.44
C THR A 352 -14.21 -9.89 6.41
N ASP A 353 -13.55 -11.01 6.10
CA ASP A 353 -12.71 -11.87 6.96
C ASP A 353 -11.50 -11.24 7.63
N SER A 354 -11.27 -9.94 7.44
CA SER A 354 -10.88 -9.13 8.62
C SER A 354 -11.83 -9.32 9.82
N ALA A 355 -13.01 -9.91 9.63
CA ALA A 355 -14.14 -10.12 10.51
C ALA A 355 -14.18 -11.53 11.10
N CYS A 356 -13.29 -12.44 10.66
CA CYS A 356 -13.16 -13.79 11.22
C CYS A 356 -11.80 -14.02 11.89
N SER A 357 -11.00 -12.96 12.13
CA SER A 357 -10.12 -13.00 13.29
C SER A 357 -11.03 -12.85 14.53
N ASP A 358 -11.69 -13.94 14.91
CA ASP A 358 -12.14 -14.12 16.28
C ASP A 358 -10.87 -14.14 17.13
N ASP A 359 -10.31 -12.95 17.38
CA ASP A 359 -9.31 -12.68 18.41
C ASP A 359 -10.03 -12.60 19.78
N ASP A 360 -11.13 -13.33 19.95
CA ASP A 360 -11.73 -13.62 21.25
C ASP A 360 -11.03 -14.86 21.79
N PRO A 361 -10.04 -14.73 22.70
CA PRO A 361 -9.75 -15.80 23.63
C PRO A 361 -10.91 -15.82 24.63
N THR A 362 -12.05 -16.39 24.25
CA THR A 362 -12.98 -16.87 25.28
C THR A 362 -12.42 -18.19 25.83
N PRO A 363 -12.44 -18.38 27.16
CA PRO A 363 -11.78 -19.51 27.83
C PRO A 363 -12.24 -20.89 27.37
#